data_AF-A0A9Q8PCL3-F1
#
_entry.id   AF-A0A9Q8PCL3-F1
#
_cell.length_a   1.000
_cell.length_b   1.000
_cell.length_c   1.000
_cell.angle_alpha   90.00
_cell.angle_beta   90.00
_cell.angle_gamma   90.00
#
_symmetry.space_group_name_H-M   'P 1'
#
loop_
_entity.id
_entity.type
_entity.pdbx_description
1 polymer ?
#
loop_
_entity_poly.entity_id
_entity_poly.type
_entity_poly.pdbx_seq_one_letter_code
_entity_poly.pdbx_strand_id
1 'polypeptide(L)'
;MAQINWRSINVDALDPESSYNFDLTTLTPAIEPISTADVQTLAGQIRQLSRGGNAEGALRGALENPPYGADDQGKQLHLQTVIEILQSIRQAEMTPILQRIYQSEGGSEVCDTLMKYLYKGMAQGQPSSTGARNVTPQPTGFSQVGGRNFGGGEGGGQAMSVLLSWHEKLVEMAGPGSIVRVMSDRRTV
;
A
#
# COMPACT_ATOMS: atom_id res chain seq x y z
N MET A 1 -23.88 -33.79 23.08
CA MET A 1 -24.27 -33.51 21.69
C MET A 1 -23.09 -32.82 21.03
N ALA A 2 -22.54 -33.37 19.95
CA ALA A 2 -21.33 -32.84 19.33
C ALA A 2 -21.56 -31.42 18.80
N GLN A 3 -20.80 -30.46 19.32
CA GLN A 3 -20.84 -29.02 18.98
C GLN A 3 -20.08 -28.68 17.68
N ILE A 4 -19.65 -29.68 16.91
CA ILE A 4 -18.78 -29.49 15.73
C ILE A 4 -19.57 -29.84 14.46
N ASN A 5 -19.72 -28.86 13.58
CA ASN A 5 -20.28 -29.04 12.25
C ASN A 5 -19.20 -29.66 11.33
N TRP A 6 -19.29 -30.96 11.10
CA TRP A 6 -18.31 -31.72 10.30
C TRP A 6 -18.25 -31.28 8.82
N ARG A 7 -19.26 -30.59 8.31
CA ARG A 7 -19.30 -30.10 6.91
C ARG A 7 -18.49 -28.83 6.68
N SER A 8 -18.15 -28.10 7.73
CA SER A 8 -17.36 -26.86 7.64
C SER A 8 -15.87 -27.08 7.88
N ILE A 9 -15.44 -28.33 8.09
CA ILE A 9 -14.03 -28.65 8.25
C ILE A 9 -13.35 -28.49 6.90
N ASN A 10 -12.32 -27.64 6.84
CA ASN A 10 -11.48 -27.49 5.65
C ASN A 10 -10.54 -28.70 5.54
N VAL A 11 -11.03 -29.77 4.94
CA VAL A 11 -10.25 -31.01 4.72
C VAL A 11 -9.08 -30.79 3.75
N ASP A 12 -9.17 -29.81 2.85
CA ASP A 12 -8.12 -29.49 1.88
C ASP A 12 -6.86 -28.93 2.56
N ALA A 13 -6.96 -28.40 3.77
CA ALA A 13 -5.78 -27.97 4.53
C ALA A 13 -4.90 -29.16 4.98
N LEU A 14 -5.45 -30.37 5.01
CA LEU A 14 -4.72 -31.58 5.41
C LEU A 14 -4.06 -32.31 4.22
N ASP A 15 -4.33 -31.90 2.99
CA ASP A 15 -3.65 -32.43 1.80
C ASP A 15 -2.19 -31.90 1.75
N PRO A 16 -1.17 -32.77 1.67
CA PRO A 16 0.21 -32.34 1.51
C PRO A 16 0.46 -31.46 0.28
N GLU A 17 -0.32 -31.65 -0.80
CA GLU A 17 -0.22 -30.86 -2.04
C GLU A 17 -1.08 -29.58 -2.00
N SER A 18 -1.72 -29.31 -0.86
CA SER A 18 -2.55 -28.13 -0.69
C SER A 18 -1.74 -26.84 -0.80
N SER A 19 -2.24 -25.88 -1.59
CA SER A 19 -1.66 -24.54 -1.67
C SER A 19 -1.66 -23.80 -0.32
N TYR A 20 -2.51 -24.23 0.63
CA TYR A 20 -2.53 -23.67 1.99
C TYR A 20 -1.24 -23.99 2.78
N ASN A 21 -0.56 -25.08 2.43
CA ASN A 21 0.64 -25.57 3.11
C ASN A 21 1.93 -25.09 2.43
N PHE A 22 1.82 -24.33 1.33
CA PHE A 22 2.97 -23.81 0.61
C PHE A 22 3.64 -22.69 1.42
N ASP A 23 4.92 -22.89 1.75
CA ASP A 23 5.71 -21.89 2.47
C ASP A 23 6.02 -20.69 1.56
N LEU A 24 5.29 -19.60 1.76
CA LEU A 24 5.44 -18.37 0.98
C LEU A 24 6.81 -17.70 1.18
N THR A 25 7.54 -18.01 2.25
CA THR A 25 8.89 -17.46 2.48
C THR A 25 9.90 -17.95 1.45
N THR A 26 9.64 -19.11 0.81
CA THR A 26 10.45 -19.63 -0.28
C THR A 26 10.42 -18.76 -1.53
N LEU A 27 9.40 -17.91 -1.69
CA LEU A 27 9.23 -16.99 -2.82
C LEU A 27 9.70 -15.56 -2.51
N THR A 28 10.02 -15.26 -1.25
CA THR A 28 10.57 -13.95 -0.88
C THR A 28 12.09 -13.96 -1.05
N PRO A 29 12.69 -13.03 -1.81
CA PRO A 29 14.14 -12.93 -1.90
C PRO A 29 14.73 -12.62 -0.52
N ALA A 30 16.01 -12.93 -0.30
CA ALA A 30 16.72 -12.52 0.89
C ALA A 30 16.74 -10.98 0.97
N ILE A 31 16.25 -10.43 2.08
CA ILE A 31 16.18 -8.98 2.33
C ILE A 31 16.99 -8.69 3.58
N GLU A 32 17.88 -7.69 3.49
CA GLU A 32 18.64 -7.24 4.66
C GLU A 32 17.73 -6.52 5.66
N PRO A 33 17.82 -6.83 6.96
CA PRO A 33 17.02 -6.16 7.98
C PRO A 33 17.45 -4.70 8.10
N ILE A 34 16.47 -3.80 8.13
CA ILE A 34 16.71 -2.34 8.24
C ILE A 34 16.07 -1.87 9.54
N SER A 35 16.78 -1.07 10.33
CA SER A 35 16.23 -0.55 11.58
C SER A 35 15.23 0.57 11.32
N THR A 36 14.22 0.70 12.17
CA THR A 36 13.26 1.83 12.12
C THR A 36 13.96 3.19 12.22
N ALA A 37 15.11 3.27 12.92
CA ALA A 37 15.90 4.48 13.06
C ALA A 37 16.57 4.92 11.75
N ASP A 38 17.03 3.96 10.94
CA ASP A 38 17.58 4.24 9.61
C ASP A 38 16.49 4.75 8.67
N VAL A 39 15.30 4.14 8.74
CA VAL A 39 14.14 4.61 7.96
C VAL A 39 13.72 6.02 8.37
N GLN A 40 13.73 6.34 9.66
CA GLN A 40 13.47 7.71 10.17
C GLN A 40 14.49 8.72 9.65
N THR A 41 15.77 8.34 9.61
CA THR A 41 16.85 9.18 9.09
C THR A 41 16.66 9.44 7.60
N LEU A 42 16.37 8.41 6.82
CA LEU A 42 16.06 8.51 5.40
C LEU A 42 14.85 9.42 5.15
N ALA A 43 13.77 9.22 5.90
CA ALA A 43 12.57 10.05 5.80
C ALA A 43 12.85 11.53 6.11
N GLY A 44 13.72 11.81 7.09
CA GLY A 44 14.18 13.17 7.40
C GLY A 44 14.90 13.84 6.23
N GLN A 45 15.83 13.13 5.59
CA GLN A 45 16.56 13.60 4.41
C GLN A 45 15.62 13.88 3.23
N ILE A 46 14.69 12.97 2.95
CA ILE A 46 13.71 13.10 1.87
C ILE A 46 12.78 14.31 2.11
N ARG A 47 12.29 14.48 3.34
CA ARG A 47 11.46 15.65 3.71
C ARG A 47 12.21 16.96 3.56
N GLN A 48 13.51 16.99 3.84
CA GLN A 48 14.35 18.16 3.63
C GLN A 48 14.47 18.51 2.14
N LEU A 49 14.69 17.51 1.27
CA LEU A 49 14.73 17.70 -0.19
C LEU A 49 13.40 18.22 -0.74
N SER A 50 12.28 17.66 -0.28
CA SER A 50 10.93 18.08 -0.67
C SER A 50 10.65 19.54 -0.28
N ARG A 51 11.05 19.96 0.94
CA ARG A 51 10.93 21.36 1.39
C ARG A 51 11.88 22.31 0.66
N GLY A 52 13.01 21.82 0.16
CA GLY A 52 13.99 22.57 -0.63
C GLY A 52 13.55 22.86 -2.08
N GLY A 53 12.35 22.44 -2.47
CA GLY A 53 11.83 22.64 -3.84
C GLY A 53 12.28 21.57 -4.84
N ASN A 54 13.08 20.59 -4.42
CA ASN A 54 13.50 19.46 -5.25
C ASN A 54 12.60 18.23 -5.00
N ALA A 55 11.34 18.34 -5.44
CA ALA A 55 10.35 17.28 -5.24
C ALA A 55 10.65 16.01 -6.05
N GLU A 56 11.24 16.15 -7.24
CA GLU A 56 11.66 15.02 -8.08
C GLU A 56 12.78 14.20 -7.42
N GLY A 57 13.82 14.87 -6.92
CA GLY A 57 14.91 14.21 -6.20
C GLY A 57 14.43 13.55 -4.91
N ALA A 58 13.50 14.18 -4.19
CA ALA A 58 12.88 13.61 -3.00
C ALA A 58 12.08 12.33 -3.32
N LEU A 59 11.24 12.38 -4.37
CA LEU A 59 10.46 11.23 -4.80
C LEU A 59 11.36 10.09 -5.28
N ARG A 60 12.35 10.40 -6.11
CA ARG A 60 13.30 9.40 -6.63
C ARG A 60 14.09 8.74 -5.49
N GLY A 61 14.65 9.53 -4.58
CA GLY A 61 15.37 8.98 -3.41
C GLY A 61 14.51 8.11 -2.50
N ALA A 62 13.20 8.42 -2.37
CA ALA A 62 12.27 7.61 -1.61
C ALA A 62 11.93 6.26 -2.27
N LEU A 63 12.01 6.19 -3.60
CA LEU A 63 11.59 5.04 -4.40
C LEU A 63 12.74 4.13 -4.85
N GLU A 64 13.98 4.63 -4.91
CA GLU A 64 15.16 3.83 -5.26
C GLU A 64 15.54 2.84 -4.15
N ASN A 65 15.38 3.24 -2.88
CA ASN A 65 15.75 2.43 -1.71
C ASN A 65 14.55 2.19 -0.78
N PRO A 66 13.52 1.43 -1.22
CA PRO A 66 12.39 1.08 -0.37
C PRO A 66 12.84 0.14 0.77
N PRO A 67 12.45 0.40 2.03
CA PRO A 67 12.91 -0.38 3.19
C PRO A 67 12.15 -1.71 3.32
N TYR A 68 12.38 -2.65 2.38
CA TYR A 68 11.70 -3.95 2.37
C TYR A 68 11.91 -4.77 3.64
N GLY A 69 13.07 -4.61 4.30
CA GLY A 69 13.47 -5.32 5.51
C GLY A 69 13.19 -4.57 6.81
N ALA A 70 12.50 -3.43 6.76
CA ALA A 70 12.05 -2.75 7.96
C ALA A 70 10.87 -3.47 8.61
N ASP A 71 10.67 -3.18 9.89
CA ASP A 71 9.48 -3.55 10.63
C ASP A 71 8.23 -2.81 10.12
N ASP A 72 7.05 -3.24 10.56
CA ASP A 72 5.77 -2.65 10.13
C ASP A 72 5.72 -1.14 10.41
N GLN A 73 6.30 -0.70 11.53
CA GLN A 73 6.38 0.71 11.89
C GLN A 73 7.28 1.50 10.92
N GLY A 74 8.46 0.99 10.57
CA GLY A 74 9.35 1.61 9.59
C GLY A 74 8.69 1.71 8.22
N LYS A 75 8.06 0.63 7.75
CA LYS A 75 7.31 0.60 6.49
C LYS A 75 6.18 1.63 6.46
N GLN A 76 5.39 1.71 7.54
CA GLN A 76 4.31 2.70 7.65
C GLN A 76 4.84 4.14 7.62
N LEU A 77 5.96 4.40 8.30
CA LEU A 77 6.59 5.72 8.31
C LEU A 77 7.10 6.12 6.92
N HIS A 78 7.73 5.19 6.20
CA HIS A 78 8.22 5.44 4.86
C HIS A 78 7.09 5.66 3.86
N LEU A 79 6.01 4.86 3.94
CA LEU A 79 4.79 5.06 3.16
C LEU A 79 4.20 6.46 3.39
N GLN A 80 4.07 6.88 4.66
CA GLN A 80 3.54 8.21 4.99
C GLN A 80 4.42 9.31 4.36
N THR A 81 5.74 9.12 4.37
CA THR A 81 6.69 10.04 3.75
C THR A 81 6.51 10.11 2.23
N VAL A 82 6.31 8.96 1.55
CA VAL A 82 6.03 8.92 0.11
C VAL A 82 4.71 9.65 -0.21
N ILE A 83 3.64 9.39 0.56
CA ILE A 83 2.34 10.04 0.35
C ILE A 83 2.45 11.57 0.52
N GLU A 84 3.18 12.05 1.54
CA GLU A 84 3.42 13.49 1.75
C GLU A 84 4.09 14.15 0.52
N ILE A 85 5.04 13.47 -0.12
CA ILE A 85 5.72 13.97 -1.33
C ILE A 85 4.74 13.99 -2.51
N LEU A 86 3.96 12.93 -2.70
CA LEU A 86 2.98 12.85 -3.79
C LEU A 86 1.92 13.95 -3.66
N GLN A 87 1.56 14.34 -2.44
CA GLN A 87 0.63 15.44 -2.14
C GLN A 87 1.26 16.82 -2.30
N SER A 88 2.58 16.97 -2.11
CA SER A 88 3.26 18.27 -2.25
C SER A 88 3.50 18.65 -3.72
N ILE A 89 3.54 17.67 -4.62
CA ILE A 89 3.72 17.88 -6.06
C ILE A 89 2.42 18.38 -6.70
N ARG A 90 2.53 19.47 -7.48
CA ARG A 90 1.40 20.03 -8.22
C ARG A 90 1.00 19.13 -9.38
N GLN A 91 -0.29 19.11 -9.71
CA GLN A 91 -0.83 18.28 -10.79
C GLN A 91 -0.14 18.50 -12.15
N ALA A 92 0.23 19.74 -12.47
CA ALA A 92 0.95 20.08 -13.71
C ALA A 92 2.34 19.46 -13.80
N GLU A 93 2.98 19.14 -12.67
CA GLU A 93 4.34 18.59 -12.60
C GLU A 93 4.36 17.05 -12.59
N MET A 94 3.20 16.39 -12.41
CA MET A 94 3.14 14.93 -12.29
C MET A 94 3.69 14.22 -13.53
N THR A 95 3.13 14.50 -14.70
CA THR A 95 3.55 13.91 -15.98
C THR A 95 5.02 14.16 -16.32
N PRO A 96 5.55 15.41 -16.28
CA PRO A 96 6.96 15.64 -16.61
C PRO A 96 7.92 15.02 -15.59
N ILE A 97 7.56 14.90 -14.32
CA ILE A 97 8.38 14.18 -13.32
C ILE A 97 8.38 12.68 -13.66
N LEU A 98 7.23 12.06 -13.92
CA LEU A 98 7.14 10.65 -14.26
C LEU A 98 7.92 10.30 -15.53
N GLN A 99 7.85 11.14 -16.57
CA GLN A 99 8.60 10.94 -17.81
C GLN A 99 10.11 10.97 -17.57
N ARG A 100 10.60 11.92 -16.78
CA ARG A 100 12.03 12.03 -16.43
C ARG A 100 12.50 10.85 -15.59
N ILE A 101 11.72 10.43 -14.60
CA ILE A 101 12.01 9.24 -13.80
C ILE A 101 12.07 8.00 -14.68
N TYR A 102 11.09 7.80 -15.57
CA TYR A 102 11.03 6.62 -16.42
C TYR A 102 12.19 6.53 -17.42
N GLN A 103 12.63 7.69 -17.95
CA GLN A 103 13.78 7.77 -18.86
C GLN A 103 15.13 7.63 -18.16
N SER A 104 15.16 7.76 -16.82
CA SER A 104 16.38 7.58 -16.04
C SER A 104 16.78 6.11 -15.91
N GLU A 105 18.05 5.86 -15.58
CA GLU A 105 18.55 4.52 -15.32
C GLU A 105 17.77 3.87 -14.15
N GLY A 106 17.26 2.65 -14.37
CA GLY A 106 16.39 1.96 -13.40
C GLY A 106 14.97 2.54 -13.29
N GLY A 107 14.58 3.48 -14.16
CA GLY A 107 13.30 4.20 -14.09
C GLY A 107 12.06 3.29 -14.08
N SER A 108 12.09 2.18 -14.82
CA SER A 108 10.98 1.21 -14.81
C SER A 108 10.77 0.58 -13.43
N GLU A 109 11.84 0.25 -12.70
CA GLU A 109 11.76 -0.37 -11.37
C GLU A 109 11.31 0.63 -10.31
N VAL A 110 11.75 1.89 -10.45
CA VAL A 110 11.30 3.02 -9.63
C VAL A 110 9.80 3.27 -9.83
N CYS A 111 9.32 3.22 -11.08
CA CYS A 111 7.91 3.33 -11.42
C CYS A 111 7.08 2.15 -10.87
N ASP A 112 7.59 0.92 -10.95
CA ASP A 112 6.91 -0.23 -10.34
C ASP A 112 6.88 -0.10 -8.81
N THR A 113 7.95 0.41 -8.18
CA THR A 113 7.99 0.70 -6.74
C THR A 113 7.00 1.79 -6.35
N LEU A 114 6.87 2.85 -7.14
CA LEU A 114 5.84 3.87 -6.95
C LEU A 114 4.45 3.24 -7.00
N MET A 115 4.18 2.38 -7.99
CA MET A 115 2.92 1.67 -8.10
C MET A 115 2.60 0.83 -6.84
N LYS A 116 3.59 0.20 -6.21
CA LYS A 116 3.39 -0.49 -4.91
C LYS A 116 2.91 0.46 -3.83
N TYR A 117 3.56 1.62 -3.69
CA TYR A 117 3.17 2.63 -2.70
C TYR A 117 1.77 3.21 -2.98
N LEU A 118 1.39 3.37 -4.25
CA LEU A 118 0.03 3.79 -4.62
C LEU A 118 -1.00 2.77 -4.13
N TYR A 119 -0.82 1.48 -4.42
CA TYR A 119 -1.74 0.43 -3.92
C TYR A 119 -1.77 0.36 -2.40
N LYS A 120 -0.61 0.43 -1.75
CA LYS A 120 -0.52 0.43 -0.28
C LYS A 120 -1.21 1.64 0.34
N GLY A 121 -1.03 2.84 -0.23
CA GLY A 121 -1.67 4.06 0.24
C GLY A 121 -3.19 4.03 0.05
N MET A 122 -3.67 3.51 -1.08
CA MET A 122 -5.10 3.34 -1.34
C MET A 122 -5.75 2.34 -0.37
N ALA A 123 -5.01 1.29 0.05
CA ALA A 123 -5.47 0.34 1.06
C ALA A 123 -5.63 0.97 2.45
N GLN A 124 -4.88 2.04 2.77
CA GLN A 124 -4.99 2.76 4.05
C GLN A 124 -6.08 3.84 4.06
N GLY A 125 -6.43 4.39 2.89
CA GLY A 125 -7.41 5.47 2.75
C GLY A 125 -8.88 5.06 2.95
N GLN A 126 -9.17 3.76 3.04
CA GLN A 126 -10.46 3.28 3.50
C GLN A 126 -10.43 3.12 5.03
N PRO A 127 -11.11 3.97 5.82
CA PRO A 127 -11.69 3.46 7.05
C PRO A 127 -12.64 2.38 6.60
N SER A 128 -12.25 1.13 6.82
CA SER A 128 -13.07 0.00 6.52
C SER A 128 -14.39 0.18 7.25
N SER A 129 -15.41 0.60 6.50
CA SER A 129 -16.80 0.32 6.81
C SER A 129 -17.10 -1.18 6.61
N THR A 130 -16.10 -2.04 6.88
CA THR A 130 -16.37 -3.25 7.63
C THR A 130 -16.87 -2.82 9.01
N GLY A 131 -18.08 -2.28 9.04
CA GLY A 131 -18.98 -2.64 10.12
C GLY A 131 -18.92 -4.15 10.15
N ALA A 132 -18.24 -4.68 11.17
CA ALA A 132 -18.55 -6.01 11.64
C ALA A 132 -20.07 -6.02 11.68
N ARG A 133 -20.69 -6.74 10.75
CA ARG A 133 -22.09 -7.13 10.90
C ARG A 133 -22.05 -8.11 12.06
N ASN A 134 -21.96 -7.56 13.27
CA ASN A 134 -22.15 -8.30 14.48
C ASN A 134 -23.65 -8.60 14.49
N VAL A 135 -24.03 -9.62 13.74
CA VAL A 135 -25.35 -10.22 13.80
C VAL A 135 -25.39 -10.92 15.14
N THR A 136 -25.67 -10.16 16.20
CA THR A 136 -26.06 -10.74 17.47
C THR A 136 -27.46 -11.34 17.27
N PRO A 137 -27.66 -12.65 17.49
CA PRO A 137 -28.97 -13.24 17.41
C PRO A 137 -29.80 -12.77 18.62
N GLN A 138 -30.62 -11.74 18.44
CA GLN A 138 -31.62 -11.35 19.42
C GLN A 138 -32.86 -12.25 19.23
N PRO A 139 -33.38 -12.93 20.28
CA PRO A 139 -34.41 -13.97 20.15
C PRO A 139 -35.83 -13.48 19.78
N THR A 140 -36.01 -12.20 19.44
CA THR A 140 -37.32 -11.61 19.13
C THR A 140 -37.29 -10.80 17.83
N GLY A 141 -37.14 -11.48 16.70
CA GLY A 141 -37.84 -11.25 15.41
C GLY A 141 -38.08 -9.84 14.81
N PHE A 142 -37.43 -8.76 15.24
CA PHE A 142 -37.60 -7.44 14.63
C PHE A 142 -36.28 -6.67 14.55
N SER A 143 -35.81 -6.36 13.33
CA SER A 143 -34.60 -5.56 13.09
C SER A 143 -34.94 -4.08 13.07
N GLN A 144 -34.51 -3.34 14.09
CA GLN A 144 -34.57 -1.88 14.09
C GLN A 144 -33.29 -1.32 13.45
N VAL A 145 -33.41 -0.70 12.28
CA VAL A 145 -32.31 0.01 11.61
C VAL A 145 -32.07 1.32 12.37
N GLY A 146 -31.12 1.31 13.30
CA GLY A 146 -30.63 2.50 14.00
C GLY A 146 -29.76 3.35 13.08
N GLY A 147 -30.19 4.58 12.82
CA GLY A 147 -29.46 5.54 12.01
C GLY A 147 -28.31 6.21 12.77
N ARG A 148 -27.29 6.57 11.97
CA ARG A 148 -26.28 7.64 12.16
C ARG A 148 -25.12 7.37 13.11
N ASN A 149 -23.94 7.21 12.51
CA ASN A 149 -22.72 7.83 13.00
C ASN A 149 -21.90 8.32 11.79
N PHE A 150 -22.30 9.48 11.24
CA PHE A 150 -21.53 10.21 10.23
C PHE A 150 -20.64 11.19 11.00
N GLY A 151 -19.37 10.84 11.18
CA GLY A 151 -18.43 11.66 11.93
C GLY A 151 -16.99 11.28 11.65
N GLY A 152 -16.29 12.14 10.91
CA GLY A 152 -14.83 12.23 10.87
C GLY A 152 -14.13 11.55 9.70
N GLY A 153 -13.98 12.25 8.58
CA GLY A 153 -13.19 11.76 7.44
C GLY A 153 -12.87 12.78 6.36
N GLU A 154 -12.74 14.07 6.70
CA GLU A 154 -12.48 15.14 5.73
C GLU A 154 -11.08 15.09 5.06
N GLY A 155 -10.16 14.24 5.53
CA GLY A 155 -8.80 14.12 4.95
C GLY A 155 -8.58 12.94 3.99
N GLY A 156 -9.41 11.90 4.03
CA GLY A 156 -9.18 10.67 3.26
C GLY A 156 -9.48 10.81 1.76
N GLY A 157 -10.51 11.59 1.42
CA GLY A 157 -10.96 11.76 0.03
C GLY A 157 -9.95 12.52 -0.84
N GLN A 158 -9.29 13.54 -0.29
CA GLN A 158 -8.28 14.30 -1.03
C GLN A 158 -7.02 13.48 -1.29
N ALA A 159 -6.53 12.74 -0.28
CA ALA A 159 -5.40 11.84 -0.42
C ALA A 159 -5.67 10.76 -1.48
N MET A 160 -6.87 10.16 -1.44
CA MET A 160 -7.30 9.17 -2.43
C MET A 160 -7.31 9.73 -3.86
N SER A 161 -7.83 10.95 -4.05
CA SER A 161 -7.86 11.62 -5.36
C SER A 161 -6.45 11.83 -5.93
N VAL A 162 -5.49 12.23 -5.09
CA VAL A 162 -4.08 12.36 -5.47
C VAL A 162 -3.50 11.01 -5.90
N LEU A 163 -3.70 9.96 -5.11
CA LEU A 163 -3.20 8.61 -5.44
C LEU A 163 -3.77 8.08 -6.77
N LEU A 164 -5.06 8.29 -7.02
CA LEU A 164 -5.70 7.92 -8.29
C LEU A 164 -5.13 8.71 -9.47
N SER A 165 -4.88 10.02 -9.29
CA SER A 165 -4.29 10.86 -10.33
C SER A 165 -2.88 10.39 -10.69
N TRP A 166 -2.06 10.06 -9.69
CA TRP A 166 -0.73 9.49 -9.90
C TRP A 166 -0.79 8.12 -10.58
N HIS A 167 -1.73 7.26 -10.16
CA HIS A 167 -1.93 5.95 -10.78
C HIS A 167 -2.30 6.08 -12.26
N GLU A 168 -3.26 6.95 -12.61
CA GLU A 168 -3.65 7.22 -13.99
C GLU A 168 -2.44 7.60 -14.84
N LYS A 169 -1.67 8.60 -14.41
CA LYS A 169 -0.50 9.11 -15.17
C LYS A 169 0.62 8.10 -15.26
N LEU A 170 0.84 7.31 -14.22
CA LEU A 170 1.84 6.23 -14.21
C LEU A 170 1.46 5.11 -15.19
N VAL A 171 0.20 4.70 -15.24
CA VAL A 171 -0.29 3.66 -16.16
C VAL A 171 -0.31 4.14 -17.60
N GLU A 172 -0.71 5.40 -17.86
CA GLU A 172 -0.64 6.00 -19.20
C GLU A 172 0.78 5.96 -19.78
N MET A 173 1.79 6.11 -18.92
CA MET A 173 3.19 6.17 -19.31
C MET A 173 3.87 4.79 -19.34
N ALA A 174 3.79 4.01 -18.26
CA ALA A 174 4.47 2.72 -18.11
C ALA A 174 3.65 1.52 -18.64
N GLY A 175 2.39 1.75 -18.99
CA GLY A 175 1.43 0.73 -19.41
C GLY A 175 0.93 -0.16 -18.26
N PRO A 176 -0.05 -1.05 -18.55
CA PRO A 176 -0.65 -1.94 -17.56
C PRO A 176 0.32 -3.01 -17.02
N GLY A 177 1.46 -3.24 -17.69
CA GLY A 177 2.49 -4.17 -17.23
C GLY A 177 3.06 -3.81 -15.85
N SER A 178 3.08 -2.51 -15.50
CA SER A 178 3.49 -2.03 -14.17
C SER A 178 2.59 -2.59 -13.05
N ILE A 179 1.28 -2.66 -13.30
CA ILE A 179 0.31 -3.26 -12.36
C ILE A 179 0.60 -4.75 -12.18
N VAL A 180 0.79 -5.48 -13.29
CA VAL A 180 1.03 -6.94 -13.25
C VAL A 180 2.30 -7.28 -12.47
N ARG A 181 3.37 -6.49 -12.66
CA ARG A 181 4.63 -6.66 -11.92
C ARG A 181 4.44 -6.42 -10.42
N VAL A 182 3.69 -5.38 -10.04
CA VAL A 182 3.36 -5.13 -8.63
C VAL A 182 2.52 -6.26 -8.02
N MET A 183 1.52 -6.76 -8.73
CA MET A 183 0.67 -7.86 -8.23
C MET A 183 1.44 -9.18 -8.07
N SER A 184 2.58 -9.32 -8.77
CA SER A 184 3.42 -10.52 -8.72
C SER A 184 4.61 -10.39 -7.75
N ASP A 185 4.95 -9.17 -7.33
CA ASP A 185 6.12 -8.93 -6.49
C ASP A 185 5.86 -9.33 -5.04
N ARG A 186 6.75 -10.17 -4.49
CA ARG A 186 6.67 -10.66 -3.10
C ARG A 186 7.37 -9.74 -2.09
N ARG A 187 8.13 -8.74 -2.54
CA ARG A 187 8.74 -7.71 -1.68
C ARG A 187 7.71 -6.65 -1.33
N THR A 188 7.33 -6.62 -0.06
CA THR A 188 6.26 -5.75 0.45
C THR A 188 6.81 -4.44 1.03
N VAL A 189 6.10 -3.35 0.73
CA VAL A 189 6.25 -2.02 1.35
C VAL A 189 5.14 -1.74 2.35
#